data_AF-A0A0T9UNC8-F1
#
_entry.id   AF-A0A0T9UNC8-F1
#
_cell.length_a   1.000
_cell.length_b   1.000
_cell.length_c   1.000
_cell.angle_alpha   90.00
_cell.angle_beta   90.00
_cell.angle_gamma   90.00
#
_symmetry.space_group_name_H-M   'P 1'
#
loop_
_entity.id
_entity.type
_entity.pdbx_description
1 polymer ?
#
loop_
_entity_poly.entity_id
_entity_poly.type
_entity_poly.pdbx_seq_one_letter_code
_entity_poly.pdbx_strand_id
1 'polypeptide(L)'
;MMARTKGTANKANSQNENVVTLENPIKRGDTLIETITLIKPNAGTLRGVSLQDVATSDVNALIKVLPRMTYPSLTEHEVVNLELPDMIALAGQVIGFLSPNSVR
;
A
#
# COMPACT_ATOMS: atom_id res chain seq x y z
N MET A 1 44.90 -16.68 14.01
CA MET A 1 44.33 -16.19 15.28
C MET A 1 44.08 -14.68 15.10
N MET A 2 42.98 -14.30 14.44
CA MET A 2 41.75 -13.77 15.06
C MET A 2 41.97 -12.54 15.94
N ALA A 3 41.73 -11.35 15.37
CA ALA A 3 41.17 -10.22 16.10
C ALA A 3 40.07 -9.59 15.23
N ARG A 4 38.82 -9.86 15.61
CA ARG A 4 37.63 -9.17 15.13
C ARG A 4 37.48 -7.90 15.97
N THR A 5 37.32 -6.74 15.36
CA THR A 5 36.69 -5.58 16.01
C THR A 5 35.62 -5.01 15.09
N LYS A 6 34.48 -4.75 15.72
CA LYS A 6 33.20 -4.38 15.14
C LYS A 6 33.18 -2.90 14.77
N GLY A 7 32.36 -2.57 13.77
CA GLY A 7 31.39 -1.48 13.89
C GLY A 7 31.74 -0.19 13.16
N THR A 8 31.07 0.03 12.03
CA THR A 8 30.33 1.26 11.79
C THR A 8 29.02 0.90 11.10
N ALA A 9 27.93 1.04 11.83
CA ALA A 9 26.59 1.08 11.26
C ALA A 9 26.46 2.37 10.44
N ASN A 10 25.83 2.29 9.27
CA ASN A 10 25.19 3.46 8.69
C ASN A 10 23.73 3.13 8.40
N LYS A 11 22.84 3.85 9.09
CA LYS A 11 21.38 3.75 9.05
C LYS A 11 20.90 4.11 7.64
N ALA A 12 20.42 3.13 6.89
CA ALA A 12 19.48 3.41 5.82
C ALA A 12 18.15 3.82 6.48
N ASN A 13 17.73 5.05 6.23
CA ASN A 13 16.43 5.58 6.63
C ASN A 13 15.34 4.82 5.87
N SER A 14 14.93 3.66 6.37
CA SER A 14 13.85 2.84 5.82
C SER A 14 12.50 3.49 6.16
N GLN A 15 12.19 4.63 5.53
CA GLN A 15 10.79 4.98 5.34
C GLN A 15 10.20 3.84 4.53
N ASN A 16 9.29 3.06 5.11
CA ASN A 16 8.66 1.95 4.40
C ASN A 16 7.90 2.56 3.22
N GLU A 17 8.44 2.44 2.01
CA GLU A 17 7.93 3.05 0.78
C GLU A 17 6.48 2.68 0.48
N ASN A 18 5.96 1.65 1.15
CA ASN A 18 4.59 1.15 0.98
C ASN A 18 3.62 1.65 2.07
N VAL A 19 4.01 2.56 2.95
CA VAL A 19 3.12 3.09 4.00
C VAL A 19 2.53 4.43 3.56
N VAL A 20 1.21 4.51 3.58
CA VAL A 20 0.43 5.73 3.33
C VAL A 20 -0.21 6.15 4.65
N THR A 21 0.02 7.39 5.05
CA THR A 21 -0.73 8.04 6.15
C THR A 21 -1.98 8.68 5.56
N LEU A 22 -3.14 8.36 6.12
CA LEU A 22 -4.41 8.93 5.71
C LEU A 22 -4.56 10.35 6.24
N GLU A 23 -5.01 11.26 5.38
CA GLU A 23 -5.48 12.58 5.78
C GLU A 23 -6.78 12.48 6.59
N ASN A 24 -7.63 11.49 6.24
CA ASN A 24 -8.89 11.21 6.90
C ASN A 24 -8.88 9.77 7.48
N PRO A 25 -8.46 9.62 8.75
CA PRO A 25 -8.37 8.30 9.38
C PRO A 25 -9.70 7.55 9.40
N ILE A 26 -9.63 6.23 9.19
CA ILE A 26 -10.80 5.36 9.17
C ILE A 26 -11.09 4.89 10.59
N LYS A 27 -12.32 5.11 11.07
CA LYS A 27 -12.76 4.63 12.38
C LYS A 27 -13.43 3.27 12.27
N ARG A 28 -12.87 2.28 12.97
CA ARG A 28 -13.40 0.91 13.07
C ARG A 28 -13.65 0.55 14.53
N GLY A 29 -14.86 0.83 15.01
CA GLY A 29 -15.19 0.72 16.43
C GLY A 29 -14.31 1.67 17.26
N ASP A 30 -13.52 1.10 18.17
CA ASP A 30 -12.55 1.84 18.98
C ASP A 30 -11.17 2.00 18.32
N THR A 31 -10.96 1.36 17.16
CA THR A 31 -9.70 1.45 16.41
C THR A 31 -9.76 2.63 15.44
N LEU A 32 -8.70 3.43 15.41
CA LEU A 32 -8.47 4.46 14.41
C LEU A 32 -7.33 4.02 13.50
N ILE A 33 -7.60 3.91 12.20
CA ILE A 33 -6.60 3.55 11.19
C ILE A 33 -6.10 4.84 10.56
N GLU A 34 -4.93 5.28 10.99
CA GLU A 34 -4.27 6.49 10.47
C GLU A 34 -3.24 6.16 9.40
N THR A 35 -2.71 4.94 9.40
CA THR A 35 -1.70 4.49 8.45
C THR A 35 -2.10 3.15 7.84
N ILE A 36 -1.81 3.01 6.55
CA ILE A 36 -2.07 1.81 5.77
C ILE A 36 -0.75 1.40 5.12
N THR A 37 -0.37 0.14 5.31
CA THR A 37 0.73 -0.47 4.57
C THR A 37 0.17 -1.22 3.37
N LEU A 38 0.66 -0.92 2.17
CA LEU A 38 0.35 -1.67 0.97
C LEU A 38 1.30 -2.86 0.79
N ILE A 39 0.74 -3.98 0.35
CA ILE A 39 1.44 -5.22 0.09
C ILE A 39 1.55 -5.37 -1.42
N LYS A 40 2.75 -5.68 -1.90
CA LYS A 40 3.01 -5.89 -3.33
C LYS A 40 2.05 -6.95 -3.89
N PRO A 41 1.26 -6.65 -4.93
CA PRO A 41 0.25 -7.56 -5.44
C PRO A 41 0.89 -8.72 -6.22
N ASN A 42 0.22 -9.86 -6.20
CA ASN A 42 0.46 -10.95 -7.15
C ASN A 42 -0.77 -11.12 -8.06
N ALA A 43 -0.69 -12.05 -9.02
CA ALA A 43 -1.81 -12.30 -9.94
C ALA A 43 -3.12 -12.70 -9.22
N GLY A 44 -3.03 -13.42 -8.11
CA GLY A 44 -4.19 -13.81 -7.31
C GLY A 44 -4.85 -12.63 -6.60
N THR A 45 -4.07 -11.64 -6.18
CA THR A 45 -4.58 -10.39 -5.58
C THR A 45 -5.50 -9.64 -6.55
N LEU A 46 -5.12 -9.58 -7.82
CA LEU A 46 -5.84 -8.87 -8.88
C LEU A 46 -6.96 -9.71 -9.54
N ARG A 47 -7.32 -10.86 -8.97
CA ARG A 47 -8.39 -11.70 -9.52
C ARG A 47 -9.71 -10.92 -9.66
N GLY A 48 -10.38 -11.06 -10.79
CA GLY A 48 -11.69 -10.44 -11.04
C GLY A 48 -11.64 -8.95 -11.41
N VAL A 49 -10.47 -8.41 -11.72
CA VAL A 49 -10.27 -7.09 -12.35
C VAL A 49 -9.30 -7.23 -13.52
N SER A 50 -9.38 -6.35 -14.52
CA SER A 50 -8.39 -6.34 -15.60
C SER A 50 -7.12 -5.62 -15.15
N LEU A 51 -5.97 -6.02 -15.70
CA LEU A 51 -4.71 -5.31 -15.45
C LEU A 51 -4.74 -3.86 -15.95
N GLN A 52 -5.47 -3.61 -17.05
CA GLN A 52 -5.63 -2.28 -17.62
C GLN A 52 -6.35 -1.36 -16.63
N ASP A 53 -7.47 -1.81 -16.05
CA ASP A 53 -8.25 -1.01 -15.11
C ASP A 53 -7.42 -0.63 -13.89
N VAL A 54 -6.63 -1.56 -13.36
CA VAL A 54 -5.72 -1.28 -12.25
C VAL A 54 -4.61 -0.31 -12.68
N ALA A 55 -4.03 -0.48 -13.87
CA ALA A 55 -2.97 0.38 -14.39
C ALA A 55 -3.43 1.82 -14.70
N THR A 56 -4.73 2.02 -14.93
CA THR A 56 -5.33 3.35 -15.13
C THR A 56 -6.01 3.88 -13.88
N SER A 57 -5.81 3.24 -12.72
CA SER A 57 -6.42 3.63 -11.45
C SER A 57 -7.95 3.72 -11.49
N ASP A 58 -8.61 2.80 -12.20
CA ASP A 58 -10.07 2.73 -12.21
C ASP A 58 -10.61 2.49 -10.80
N VAL A 59 -11.58 3.31 -10.39
CA VAL A 59 -12.10 3.31 -9.02
C VAL A 59 -12.76 1.98 -8.67
N ASN A 60 -13.51 1.36 -9.58
CA ASN A 60 -14.17 0.08 -9.32
C ASN A 60 -13.15 -1.06 -9.19
N ALA A 61 -12.07 -1.01 -9.97
CA ALA A 61 -10.97 -1.95 -9.83
C ALA A 61 -10.26 -1.77 -8.47
N LEU A 62 -9.94 -0.53 -8.10
CA LEU A 62 -9.27 -0.19 -6.85
C LEU A 62 -10.09 -0.60 -5.60
N ILE A 63 -11.41 -0.37 -5.61
CA ILE A 63 -12.34 -0.83 -4.56
C ILE A 63 -12.22 -2.33 -4.31
N LYS A 64 -12.05 -3.13 -5.38
CA LYS A 64 -11.94 -4.59 -5.27
C LYS A 64 -10.56 -5.07 -4.81
N VAL A 65 -9.49 -4.37 -5.17
CA VAL A 65 -8.12 -4.85 -4.90
C VAL A 65 -7.51 -4.30 -3.61
N LEU A 66 -7.81 -3.04 -3.23
CA LEU A 66 -7.27 -2.43 -2.02
C LEU A 66 -7.55 -3.26 -0.74
N PRO A 67 -8.75 -3.86 -0.54
CA PRO A 67 -9.00 -4.75 0.60
C PRO A 67 -8.03 -5.92 0.72
N ARG A 68 -7.46 -6.38 -0.41
CA ARG A 68 -6.55 -7.54 -0.49
C ARG A 68 -5.08 -7.13 -0.43
N MET A 69 -4.81 -5.85 -0.61
CA MET A 69 -3.47 -5.27 -0.73
C MET A 69 -3.08 -4.43 0.47
N THR A 70 -3.93 -4.29 1.48
CA THR A 70 -3.71 -3.35 2.59
C THR A 70 -3.59 -4.06 3.94
N TYR A 71 -2.81 -3.45 4.82
CA TYR A 71 -2.72 -3.79 6.23
C TYR A 71 -2.77 -2.49 7.08
N PRO A 72 -3.74 -2.35 8.01
CA PRO A 72 -4.87 -3.24 8.23
C PRO A 72 -5.71 -3.43 6.96
N SER A 73 -6.25 -4.64 6.76
CA SER A 73 -7.06 -4.90 5.57
C SER A 73 -8.29 -4.02 5.59
N LEU A 74 -8.43 -3.20 4.55
CA LEU A 74 -9.62 -2.42 4.30
C LEU A 74 -10.78 -3.31 3.85
N THR A 75 -11.99 -2.85 4.07
CA THR A 75 -13.21 -3.38 3.47
C THR A 75 -13.57 -2.58 2.23
N GLU A 76 -14.35 -3.16 1.30
CA GLU A 76 -14.84 -2.40 0.15
C GLU A 76 -15.63 -1.15 0.56
N HIS A 77 -16.41 -1.25 1.64
CA HIS A 77 -17.15 -0.12 2.19
C HIS A 77 -16.22 1.00 2.67
N GLU A 78 -15.14 0.68 3.37
CA GLU A 78 -14.16 1.69 3.80
C GLU A 78 -13.48 2.35 2.59
N VAL A 79 -13.14 1.58 1.55
CA VAL A 79 -12.51 2.13 0.33
C VAL A 79 -13.46 3.06 -0.42
N VAL A 80 -14.74 2.71 -0.53
CA VAL A 80 -15.77 3.55 -1.18
C VAL A 80 -15.98 4.87 -0.44
N ASN A 81 -15.75 4.90 0.89
CA ASN A 81 -15.91 6.08 1.72
C ASN A 81 -14.58 6.84 1.95
N LEU A 82 -13.50 6.47 1.27
CA LEU A 82 -12.27 7.26 1.32
C LEU A 82 -12.49 8.63 0.73
N GLU A 83 -11.88 9.63 1.36
CA GLU A 83 -11.77 10.95 0.76
C GLU A 83 -10.83 10.91 -0.45
N LEU A 84 -11.05 11.83 -1.39
CA LEU A 84 -10.33 11.83 -2.66
C LEU A 84 -8.79 11.87 -2.51
N PRO A 85 -8.19 12.67 -1.61
CA PRO A 85 -6.73 12.69 -1.42
C PRO A 85 -6.18 11.31 -1.02
N ASP A 86 -6.84 10.64 -0.10
CA ASP A 86 -6.45 9.31 0.40
C ASP A 86 -6.57 8.25 -0.69
N MET A 87 -7.65 8.30 -1.48
CA MET A 87 -7.83 7.41 -2.64
C MET A 87 -6.71 7.60 -3.67
N ILE A 88 -6.34 8.84 -3.97
CA ILE A 88 -5.25 9.17 -4.91
C ILE A 88 -3.91 8.66 -4.37
N ALA A 89 -3.63 8.84 -3.07
CA ALA A 89 -2.39 8.39 -2.44
C ALA A 89 -2.24 6.85 -2.53
N LEU A 90 -3.30 6.11 -2.20
CA LEU A 90 -3.31 4.65 -2.32
C LEU A 90 -3.17 4.20 -3.79
N ALA A 91 -3.88 4.85 -4.72
CA ALA A 91 -3.79 4.55 -6.15
C ALA A 91 -2.37 4.75 -6.68
N GLY A 92 -1.71 5.84 -6.31
CA GLY A 92 -0.32 6.13 -6.68
C GLY A 92 0.62 4.99 -6.28
N GLN A 93 0.46 4.45 -5.06
CA GLN A 93 1.27 3.32 -4.61
C GLN A 93 0.96 2.03 -5.36
N VAL A 94 -0.31 1.77 -5.68
CA VAL A 94 -0.70 0.60 -6.52
C VAL A 94 -0.04 0.67 -7.90
N ILE A 95 -0.07 1.84 -8.55
CA ILE A 95 0.61 2.06 -9.83
C ILE A 95 2.12 1.91 -9.68
N GLY A 96 2.68 2.38 -8.57
CA GLY A 96 4.08 2.18 -8.19
C GLY A 96 4.51 0.71 -8.29
N PHE A 97 3.67 -0.23 -7.84
CA PHE A 97 3.97 -1.67 -7.95
C PHE A 97 3.96 -2.23 -9.38
N LEU A 98 3.21 -1.61 -10.30
CA LEU A 98 3.12 -2.03 -11.69
C LEU A 98 4.28 -1.48 -12.55
N SER A 99 5.03 -0.50 -12.03
CA SER A 99 6.21 0.02 -12.71
C SER A 99 7.33 -1.04 -12.75
N PRO A 100 8.04 -1.23 -13.89
CA PRO A 100 9.14 -2.20 -14.01
C PRO A 100 10.28 -1.98 -13.00
N ASN A 101 10.41 -0.78 -12.44
CA ASN A 101 11.43 -0.42 -11.47
C ASN A 101 11.01 -0.66 -10.00
N SER A 102 9.82 -1.23 -9.74
CA SER A 102 9.28 -1.47 -8.39
C SER A 102 9.96 -2.61 -7.61
N VAL A 103 11.06 -3.15 -8.14
CA VAL A 103 12.00 -4.05 -7.46
C VAL A 103 13.39 -3.46 -7.66
N ARG A 104 13.82 -2.62 -6.73
CA ARG A 104 15.24 -2.37 -6.46
C ARG A 104 15.45 -2.33 -4.96
#